data_AF-A0A2G2F9Y4-F1
#
_entry.id   AF-A0A2G2F9Y4-F1
#
_cell.length_a   1.000
_cell.length_b   1.000
_cell.length_c   1.000
_cell.angle_alpha   90.00
_cell.angle_beta   90.00
_cell.angle_gamma   90.00
#
_symmetry.space_group_name_H-M   'P 1'
#
loop_
_entity.id
_entity.type
_entity.pdbx_description
1 polymer ?
#
loop_
_entity_poly.entity_id
_entity_poly.type
_entity_poly.pdbx_seq_one_letter_code
_entity_poly.pdbx_strand_id
1 'polypeptide(L)'
;MSLDIPSDFNSDIEDKPFVQCKVCESELMDGKTPYTIEKAYKRTPEGKDVTLFEVAICIPCAQKQSEKMSKESRSFLENVMGNQHFFQKRQAMWNTNWRDDWKERCIFSDEAINTNDEYHIVGQFQNGKIIPNLTPFVIGQGMIEHIQDNLSLETKEEMDDFGRQFLGPDPSLKALLEDYQFVMV
;
A
#
# COMPACT_ATOMS: atom_id res chain seq x y z
N MET A 1 15.90 17.82 4.31
CA MET A 1 15.41 16.44 4.11
C MET A 1 15.13 16.25 2.63
N SER A 2 15.68 15.22 1.99
CA SER A 2 15.35 14.93 0.58
C SER A 2 13.87 14.52 0.46
N LEU A 3 13.24 14.90 -0.66
CA LEU A 3 11.87 14.50 -1.03
C LEU A 3 11.84 13.37 -2.07
N ASP A 4 13.00 12.79 -2.39
CA ASP A 4 13.12 11.72 -3.37
C ASP A 4 12.39 10.46 -2.87
N ILE A 5 11.73 9.77 -3.77
CA ILE A 5 11.02 8.52 -3.46
C ILE A 5 12.06 7.47 -3.02
N PRO A 6 11.85 6.77 -1.87
CA PRO A 6 12.73 5.67 -1.48
C PRO A 6 12.77 4.58 -2.55
N SER A 7 13.93 3.98 -2.79
CA SER A 7 14.08 2.90 -3.78
C SER A 7 13.22 1.68 -3.47
N ASP A 8 12.77 1.51 -2.21
CA ASP A 8 11.81 0.48 -1.81
C ASP A 8 10.49 0.56 -2.62
N PHE A 9 10.17 1.73 -3.21
CA PHE A 9 9.00 1.94 -4.08
C PHE A 9 9.29 1.83 -5.59
N ASN A 10 10.49 1.41 -5.99
CA ASN A 10 10.70 0.93 -7.36
C ASN A 10 9.98 -0.40 -7.58
N SER A 11 9.70 -0.76 -8.83
CA SER A 11 9.25 -2.11 -9.18
C SER A 11 10.30 -3.14 -8.77
N ASP A 12 9.89 -4.20 -8.08
CA ASP A 12 10.79 -5.30 -7.70
C ASP A 12 11.24 -6.13 -8.92
N ILE A 13 10.49 -6.07 -10.03
CA ILE A 13 10.82 -6.77 -11.28
C ILE A 13 11.83 -5.97 -12.11
N GLU A 14 11.58 -4.67 -12.30
CA GLU A 14 12.38 -3.83 -13.21
C GLU A 14 13.46 -3.01 -12.52
N ASP A 15 13.42 -2.91 -11.20
CA ASP A 15 14.23 -2.00 -10.36
C ASP A 15 14.15 -0.54 -10.86
N LYS A 16 12.95 -0.12 -11.26
CA LYS A 16 12.67 1.22 -11.81
C LYS A 16 11.43 1.86 -11.17
N PRO A 17 11.35 3.20 -11.14
CA PRO A 17 10.17 3.90 -10.68
C PRO A 17 8.92 3.56 -11.51
N PHE A 18 7.77 3.53 -10.86
CA PHE A 18 6.48 3.48 -11.56
C PHE A 18 6.20 4.82 -12.26
N VAL A 19 6.05 4.77 -13.58
CA VAL A 19 5.80 5.95 -14.42
C VAL A 19 4.33 6.09 -14.85
N GLN A 20 3.54 5.01 -14.77
CA GLN A 20 2.15 5.01 -15.25
C GLN A 20 1.19 4.43 -14.21
N CYS A 21 -0.01 4.99 -14.16
CA CYS A 21 -1.11 4.44 -13.36
C CYS A 21 -1.51 3.07 -13.90
N LYS A 22 -1.61 2.06 -13.03
CA LYS A 22 -1.98 0.70 -13.44
C LYS A 22 -3.37 0.59 -14.06
N VAL A 23 -4.27 1.52 -13.72
CA VAL A 23 -5.68 1.47 -14.12
C VAL A 23 -5.96 2.26 -15.40
N CYS A 24 -5.42 3.47 -15.51
CA CYS A 24 -5.73 4.38 -16.63
C CYS A 24 -4.51 4.74 -17.49
N GLU A 25 -3.34 4.19 -17.18
CA GLU A 25 -2.08 4.37 -17.92
C GLU A 25 -1.59 5.84 -18.01
N SER A 26 -2.19 6.75 -17.22
CA SER A 26 -1.75 8.14 -17.16
C SER A 26 -0.37 8.25 -16.53
N GLU A 27 0.45 9.18 -17.03
CA GLU A 27 1.75 9.53 -16.47
C GLU A 27 1.66 9.95 -15.00
N LEU A 28 2.51 9.38 -14.15
CA LEU A 28 2.57 9.63 -12.71
C LEU A 28 3.68 10.61 -12.33
N MET A 29 4.77 10.67 -13.12
CA MET A 29 5.98 11.40 -12.73
C MET A 29 5.97 12.88 -13.12
N ASP A 30 5.21 13.26 -14.15
CA ASP A 30 5.15 14.63 -14.69
C ASP A 30 3.88 15.42 -14.27
N GLY A 31 3.11 14.86 -13.33
CA GLY A 31 1.74 15.28 -13.06
C GLY A 31 1.52 16.12 -11.79
N LYS A 32 0.44 16.91 -11.80
CA LYS A 32 -0.20 17.45 -10.59
C LYS A 32 -1.05 16.41 -9.85
N THR A 33 -1.29 15.25 -10.43
CA THR A 33 -2.16 14.23 -9.84
C THR A 33 -1.37 13.44 -8.80
N PRO A 34 -1.78 13.45 -7.52
CA PRO A 34 -1.16 12.57 -6.55
C PRO A 34 -1.44 11.11 -6.89
N TYR A 35 -0.59 10.21 -6.42
CA TYR A 35 -0.72 8.78 -6.60
C TYR A 35 -0.21 8.04 -5.37
N THR A 36 -0.69 6.80 -5.21
CA THR A 36 -0.23 5.88 -4.19
C THR A 36 0.54 4.76 -4.85
N ILE A 37 1.63 4.31 -4.22
CA ILE A 37 2.23 3.01 -4.50
C ILE A 37 2.01 2.13 -3.28
N GLU A 38 1.46 0.94 -3.50
CA GLU A 38 1.31 -0.11 -2.50
C GLU A 38 2.07 -1.34 -2.97
N LYS A 39 2.89 -1.91 -2.09
CA LYS A 39 3.59 -3.17 -2.33
C LYS A 39 3.36 -4.09 -1.15
N ALA A 40 2.93 -5.31 -1.43
CA ALA A 40 2.71 -6.33 -0.43
C ALA A 40 3.82 -7.37 -0.48
N TYR A 41 4.27 -7.77 0.71
CA TYR A 41 5.37 -8.68 0.90
C TYR A 41 4.99 -9.80 1.85
N LYS A 42 5.61 -10.96 1.63
CA LYS A 42 5.72 -12.03 2.63
C LYS A 42 7.17 -12.24 2.99
N ARG A 43 7.51 -12.06 4.27
CA ARG A 43 8.87 -12.35 4.75
C ARG A 43 9.05 -13.85 4.96
N THR A 44 9.97 -14.48 4.25
CA THR A 44 10.21 -15.93 4.38
C THR A 44 10.87 -16.28 5.72
N PRO A 45 10.90 -17.57 6.13
CA PRO A 45 11.64 -18.02 7.31
C PRO A 45 13.14 -17.65 7.28
N GLU A 46 13.72 -17.50 6.08
CA GLU A 46 15.11 -17.07 5.88
C GLU A 46 15.30 -15.55 6.00
N GLY A 47 14.23 -14.80 6.28
CA GLY A 47 14.25 -13.35 6.43
C GLY A 47 14.29 -12.58 5.12
N LYS A 48 13.95 -13.21 3.99
CA LYS A 48 13.88 -12.55 2.67
C LYS A 48 12.45 -12.13 2.37
N ASP A 49 12.27 -10.98 1.72
CA ASP A 49 10.94 -10.52 1.32
C ASP A 49 10.61 -11.04 -0.08
N VAL A 50 9.43 -11.65 -0.21
CA VAL A 50 8.86 -12.07 -1.50
C VAL A 50 7.70 -11.14 -1.82
N THR A 51 7.78 -10.46 -2.96
CA THR A 51 6.73 -9.58 -3.46
C THR A 51 5.50 -10.39 -3.85
N LEU A 52 4.37 -10.07 -3.24
CA LEU A 52 3.08 -10.69 -3.51
C LEU A 52 2.36 -9.95 -4.63
N PHE A 53 2.34 -8.62 -4.52
CA PHE A 53 1.92 -7.72 -5.58
C PHE A 53 2.56 -6.35 -5.38
N GLU A 54 2.59 -5.57 -6.45
CA GLU A 54 2.96 -4.16 -6.42
C GLU A 54 2.07 -3.38 -7.38
N VAL A 55 1.66 -2.18 -6.97
CA VAL A 55 0.78 -1.36 -7.79
C VAL A 55 1.01 0.12 -7.55
N ALA A 56 0.98 0.89 -8.63
CA ALA A 56 0.93 2.35 -8.60
C ALA A 56 -0.40 2.83 -9.19
N ILE A 57 -1.17 3.61 -8.43
CA ILE A 57 -2.51 4.07 -8.83
C ILE A 57 -2.64 5.57 -8.57
N CYS A 58 -3.13 6.33 -9.55
CA CYS A 58 -3.44 7.74 -9.34
C CYS A 58 -4.67 7.91 -8.43
N ILE A 59 -4.70 8.96 -7.60
CA ILE A 59 -5.80 9.17 -6.64
C ILE A 59 -7.20 9.14 -7.30
N PRO A 60 -7.43 9.70 -8.51
CA PRO A 60 -8.74 9.57 -9.17
C PRO A 60 -9.16 8.11 -9.44
N CYS A 61 -8.22 7.22 -9.78
CA CYS A 61 -8.51 5.80 -9.97
C CYS A 61 -8.74 5.08 -8.64
N ALA A 62 -7.95 5.40 -7.61
CA ALA A 62 -8.15 4.85 -6.26
C ALA A 62 -9.53 5.25 -5.70
N GLN A 63 -9.94 6.51 -5.86
CA GLN A 63 -11.26 7.00 -5.46
C GLN A 63 -12.40 6.25 -6.17
N LYS A 64 -12.32 6.10 -7.50
CA LYS A 64 -13.31 5.32 -8.27
C LYS A 64 -13.40 3.87 -7.81
N GLN A 65 -12.28 3.28 -7.40
CA GLN A 65 -12.26 1.92 -6.89
C GLN A 65 -12.87 1.85 -5.48
N SER A 66 -12.59 2.82 -4.62
CA SER A 66 -13.24 2.96 -3.30
C SER A 66 -14.76 3.15 -3.40
N GLU A 67 -15.25 3.84 -4.45
CA GLU A 67 -16.69 4.01 -4.69
C GLU A 67 -17.44 2.71 -5.02
N LYS A 68 -16.73 1.65 -5.43
CA LYS A 68 -17.33 0.32 -5.65
C LYS A 68 -17.47 -0.49 -4.37
N MET A 69 -16.79 -0.10 -3.29
CA MET A 69 -16.90 -0.78 -2.00
C MET A 69 -18.28 -0.53 -1.38
N SER A 70 -18.73 -1.47 -0.54
CA SER A 70 -19.88 -1.22 0.34
C SER A 70 -19.64 0.01 1.22
N LYS A 71 -20.73 0.68 1.61
CA LYS A 71 -20.67 1.89 2.44
C LYS A 71 -20.02 1.59 3.79
N GLU A 72 -20.36 0.45 4.38
CA GLU A 72 -19.86 0.01 5.68
C GLU A 72 -18.35 -0.20 5.64
N SER A 73 -17.84 -0.89 4.61
CA SER A 73 -16.41 -1.15 4.46
C SER A 73 -15.63 0.12 4.17
N ARG A 74 -16.16 1.00 3.33
CA ARG A 74 -15.55 2.31 3.07
C ARG A 74 -15.47 3.15 4.34
N SER A 75 -16.56 3.25 5.11
CA SER A 75 -16.56 3.97 6.38
C SER A 75 -15.61 3.36 7.41
N PHE A 76 -15.46 2.03 7.45
CA PHE A 76 -14.48 1.37 8.30
C PHE A 76 -13.04 1.78 7.89
N LEU A 77 -12.69 1.68 6.61
CA LEU A 77 -11.36 2.05 6.11
C LEU A 77 -11.06 3.54 6.32
N GLU A 78 -12.03 4.43 6.08
CA GLU A 78 -11.93 5.87 6.36
C GLU A 78 -11.68 6.13 7.86
N ASN A 79 -12.31 5.37 8.75
CA ASN A 79 -12.08 5.51 10.19
C ASN A 79 -10.69 5.00 10.62
N VAL A 80 -10.16 3.96 9.96
CA VAL A 80 -8.84 3.42 10.25
C VAL A 80 -7.73 4.33 9.72
N MET A 81 -7.82 4.77 8.46
CA MET A 81 -6.74 5.45 7.73
C MET A 81 -6.96 6.96 7.57
N GLY A 82 -8.17 7.45 7.85
CA GLY A 82 -8.53 8.86 7.81
C GLY A 82 -8.63 9.52 9.19
N ASN A 83 -8.38 8.79 10.28
CA ASN A 83 -8.45 9.37 11.62
C ASN A 83 -7.24 10.28 11.92
N GLN A 84 -7.45 11.20 12.87
CA GLN A 84 -6.44 12.17 13.28
C GLN A 84 -5.17 11.52 13.85
N HIS A 85 -5.28 10.39 14.55
CA HIS A 85 -4.15 9.70 15.18
C HIS A 85 -3.17 9.17 14.13
N PHE A 86 -3.68 8.60 13.04
CA PHE A 86 -2.88 8.14 11.90
C PHE A 86 -2.06 9.29 11.29
N PHE A 87 -2.71 10.43 11.00
CA PHE A 87 -2.01 11.61 10.47
C PHE A 87 -0.99 12.19 11.45
N GLN A 88 -1.31 12.20 12.75
CA GLN A 88 -0.37 12.64 13.79
C GLN A 88 0.87 11.76 13.87
N LYS A 89 0.73 10.43 13.75
CA LYS A 89 1.87 9.50 13.69
C LYS A 89 2.75 9.77 12.46
N ARG A 90 2.15 9.98 11.28
CA ARG A 90 2.90 10.35 10.06
C ARG A 90 3.63 11.68 10.20
N GLN A 91 2.98 12.67 10.82
CA GLN A 91 3.60 13.97 11.09
C GLN A 91 4.75 13.85 12.11
N ALA A 92 4.59 13.05 13.17
CA ALA A 92 5.65 12.80 14.14
C ALA A 92 6.86 12.15 13.47
N MET A 93 6.65 11.11 12.64
CA MET A 93 7.71 10.50 11.84
C MET A 93 8.40 11.52 10.93
N TRP A 94 7.62 12.36 10.23
CA TRP A 94 8.16 13.41 9.36
C TRP A 94 9.12 14.37 10.07
N ASN A 95 8.86 14.68 11.34
CA ASN A 95 9.68 15.57 12.16
C ASN A 95 10.94 14.88 12.73
N THR A 96 11.07 13.57 12.53
CA THR A 96 12.23 12.75 12.90
C THR A 96 12.96 12.25 11.64
N ASN A 97 13.98 11.41 11.79
CA ASN A 97 14.71 10.84 10.65
C ASN A 97 14.00 9.61 10.07
N TRP A 98 12.75 9.77 9.62
CA TRP A 98 11.91 8.67 9.13
C TRP A 98 12.55 7.82 8.02
N ARG A 99 13.52 8.34 7.28
CA ARG A 99 14.15 7.61 6.17
C ARG A 99 14.88 6.35 6.61
N ASP A 100 15.30 6.27 7.87
CA ASP A 100 16.08 5.14 8.38
C ASP A 100 15.18 4.01 8.93
N ASP A 101 14.00 4.35 9.48
CA ASP A 101 13.22 3.44 10.33
C ASP A 101 11.73 3.27 9.92
N TRP A 102 11.25 3.98 8.89
CA TRP A 102 9.82 3.98 8.51
C TRP A 102 9.24 2.59 8.17
N LYS A 103 10.10 1.62 7.85
CA LYS A 103 9.70 0.26 7.45
C LYS A 103 9.80 -0.80 8.55
N GLU A 104 10.26 -0.43 9.74
CA GLU A 104 10.53 -1.42 10.79
C GLU A 104 9.27 -1.85 11.53
N ARG A 105 8.26 -0.97 11.61
CA ARG A 105 7.10 -1.15 12.51
C ARG A 105 5.81 -0.74 11.82
N CYS A 106 4.74 -1.47 12.12
CA CYS A 106 3.39 -1.14 11.70
C CYS A 106 2.96 0.22 12.25
N ILE A 107 2.47 1.12 11.39
CA ILE A 107 2.03 2.45 11.83
C ILE A 107 0.82 2.41 12.78
N PHE A 108 0.00 1.36 12.68
CA PHE A 108 -1.22 1.22 13.46
C PHE A 108 -0.95 0.58 14.83
N SER A 109 -0.33 -0.60 14.86
CA SER A 109 -0.10 -1.37 16.08
C SER A 109 1.22 -1.06 16.78
N ASP A 110 2.15 -0.35 16.13
CA ASP A 110 3.52 -0.19 16.60
C ASP A 110 4.24 -1.55 16.76
N GLU A 111 3.80 -2.63 16.12
CA GLU A 111 4.52 -3.92 16.19
C GLU A 111 5.62 -3.99 15.14
N ALA A 112 6.73 -4.66 15.47
CA ALA A 112 7.81 -4.89 14.53
C ALA A 112 7.42 -5.96 13.50
N ILE A 113 7.96 -5.85 12.28
CA ILE A 113 7.76 -6.85 11.23
C ILE A 113 8.71 -8.04 11.42
N ASN A 114 8.14 -9.22 11.63
CA ASN A 114 8.86 -10.46 11.94
C ASN A 114 8.99 -11.37 10.72
N THR A 115 9.72 -12.47 10.89
CA THR A 115 9.75 -13.56 9.90
C THR A 115 8.39 -14.23 9.78
N ASN A 116 8.00 -14.58 8.56
CA ASN A 116 6.68 -15.12 8.18
C ASN A 116 5.53 -14.11 8.17
N ASP A 117 5.80 -12.85 8.54
CA ASP A 117 4.77 -11.82 8.48
C ASP A 117 4.48 -11.42 7.03
N GLU A 118 3.20 -11.22 6.75
CA GLU A 118 2.76 -10.45 5.60
C GLU A 118 2.65 -8.98 5.99
N TYR A 119 3.16 -8.09 5.15
CA TYR A 119 3.14 -6.66 5.41
C TYR A 119 3.09 -5.86 4.12
N HIS A 120 2.47 -4.69 4.18
CA HIS A 120 2.36 -3.78 3.05
C HIS A 120 3.19 -2.53 3.32
N ILE A 121 3.95 -2.05 2.34
CA ILE A 121 4.47 -0.69 2.33
C ILE A 121 3.57 0.18 1.48
N VAL A 122 3.27 1.38 1.98
CA VAL A 122 2.39 2.33 1.30
C VAL A 122 3.04 3.70 1.29
N GLY A 123 3.06 4.33 0.11
CA GLY A 123 3.63 5.64 -0.10
C GLY A 123 2.72 6.51 -0.96
N GLN A 124 2.63 7.80 -0.63
CA GLN A 124 1.86 8.78 -1.37
C GLN A 124 2.79 9.84 -1.96
N PHE A 125 2.67 10.03 -3.27
CA PHE A 125 3.62 10.79 -4.07
C PHE A 125 2.90 11.73 -5.03
N GLN A 126 3.62 12.76 -5.46
CA GLN A 126 3.16 13.70 -6.47
C GLN A 126 4.39 14.23 -7.20
N ASN A 127 4.35 14.26 -8.53
CA ASN A 127 5.43 14.81 -9.36
C ASN A 127 6.81 14.18 -9.03
N GLY A 128 6.85 12.85 -8.90
CA GLY A 128 8.07 12.10 -8.56
C GLY A 128 8.66 12.39 -7.19
N LYS A 129 7.86 12.94 -6.26
CA LYS A 129 8.32 13.32 -4.91
C LYS A 129 7.33 12.87 -3.84
N ILE A 130 7.86 12.70 -2.64
CA ILE A 130 7.05 12.51 -1.44
C ILE A 130 6.25 13.79 -1.17
N ILE A 131 4.97 13.63 -0.82
CA ILE A 131 4.13 14.74 -0.39
C ILE A 131 4.52 15.14 1.05
N PRO A 132 4.80 16.43 1.33
CA PRO A 132 5.18 16.86 2.66
C PRO A 132 4.21 16.42 3.78
N ASN A 133 4.77 15.95 4.89
CA ASN A 133 4.05 15.39 6.05
C ASN A 133 3.33 14.05 5.82
N LEU A 134 3.44 13.47 4.63
CA LEU A 134 2.88 12.16 4.31
C LEU A 134 4.03 11.15 4.14
N THR A 135 4.70 10.81 5.24
CA THR A 135 5.77 9.79 5.21
C THR A 135 5.20 8.45 4.72
N PRO A 136 5.96 7.67 3.94
CA PRO A 136 5.67 6.27 3.75
C PRO A 136 5.46 5.53 5.08
N PHE A 137 4.72 4.42 5.05
CA PHE A 137 4.42 3.65 6.24
C PHE A 137 4.22 2.17 5.92
N VAL A 138 4.24 1.36 6.98
CA VAL A 138 3.98 -0.08 6.92
C VAL A 138 2.66 -0.43 7.59
N ILE A 139 1.95 -1.38 6.97
CA ILE A 139 0.81 -2.09 7.55
C ILE A 139 1.29 -3.51 7.84
N GLY A 140 1.35 -3.90 9.11
CA GLY A 140 1.75 -5.25 9.52
C GLY A 140 0.59 -6.24 9.48
N GLN A 141 0.92 -7.54 9.51
CA GLN A 141 -0.01 -8.65 9.36
C GLN A 141 -1.27 -8.53 10.21
N GLY A 142 -1.14 -8.29 11.52
CA GLY A 142 -2.31 -8.21 12.41
C GLY A 142 -3.29 -7.10 12.03
N MET A 143 -2.80 -6.00 11.44
CA MET A 143 -3.67 -4.93 10.94
C MET A 143 -4.30 -5.30 9.59
N ILE A 144 -3.58 -6.02 8.72
CA ILE A 144 -4.12 -6.53 7.45
C ILE A 144 -5.28 -7.49 7.74
N GLU A 145 -5.08 -8.46 8.64
CA GLU A 145 -6.10 -9.38 9.12
C GLU A 145 -7.29 -8.64 9.73
N HIS A 146 -7.03 -7.65 10.60
CA HIS A 146 -8.10 -6.84 11.19
C HIS A 146 -8.92 -6.10 10.15
N ILE A 147 -8.28 -5.54 9.11
CA ILE A 147 -9.01 -4.87 8.03
C ILE A 147 -9.93 -5.87 7.35
N GLN A 148 -9.41 -7.02 6.98
CA GLN A 148 -10.11 -8.03 6.22
C GLN A 148 -11.28 -8.65 6.96
N ASP A 149 -11.15 -8.88 8.25
CA ASP A 149 -12.25 -9.37 9.08
C ASP A 149 -13.42 -8.37 9.15
N ASN A 150 -13.15 -7.08 8.93
CA ASN A 150 -14.15 -6.01 8.97
C ASN A 150 -14.65 -5.57 7.58
N LEU A 151 -14.07 -6.10 6.50
CA LEU A 151 -14.59 -5.88 5.15
C LEU A 151 -15.80 -6.78 4.88
N SER A 152 -16.82 -6.19 4.27
CA SER A 152 -17.98 -6.90 3.75
C SER A 152 -17.59 -7.85 2.62
N LEU A 153 -18.42 -8.88 2.38
CA LEU A 153 -18.25 -9.79 1.26
C LEU A 153 -18.20 -9.05 -0.09
N GLU A 154 -19.12 -8.10 -0.31
CA GLU A 154 -19.17 -7.26 -1.52
C GLU A 154 -17.82 -6.56 -1.78
N THR A 155 -17.24 -5.93 -0.75
CA THR A 155 -15.94 -5.25 -0.88
C THR A 155 -14.79 -6.21 -1.18
N LYS A 156 -14.80 -7.40 -0.56
CA LYS A 156 -13.79 -8.43 -0.83
C LYS A 156 -13.87 -8.91 -2.27
N GLU A 157 -15.08 -9.16 -2.78
CA GLU A 157 -15.29 -9.54 -4.17
C GLU A 157 -14.80 -8.46 -5.15
N GLU A 158 -15.06 -7.18 -4.87
CA GLU A 158 -14.58 -6.04 -5.66
C GLU A 158 -13.04 -5.90 -5.63
N MET A 159 -12.41 -6.19 -4.49
CA MET A 159 -10.95 -6.24 -4.36
C MET A 159 -10.35 -7.40 -5.16
N ASP A 160 -10.96 -8.57 -5.10
CA ASP A 160 -10.53 -9.74 -5.85
C ASP A 160 -10.65 -9.50 -7.36
N ASP A 161 -11.74 -8.86 -7.80
CA ASP A 161 -11.93 -8.47 -9.20
C ASP A 161 -10.86 -7.47 -9.66
N PHE A 162 -10.53 -6.50 -8.81
CA PHE A 162 -9.43 -5.57 -9.07
C PHE A 162 -8.09 -6.31 -9.22
N GLY A 163 -7.79 -7.22 -8.29
CA GLY A 163 -6.58 -8.04 -8.33
C GLY A 163 -6.49 -8.88 -9.60
N ARG A 164 -7.57 -9.58 -9.96
CA ARG A 164 -7.67 -10.38 -11.19
C ARG A 164 -7.46 -9.54 -12.45
N GLN A 165 -8.03 -8.33 -12.49
CA GLN A 165 -8.00 -7.47 -13.66
C GLN A 165 -6.64 -6.79 -13.85
N PHE A 166 -6.05 -6.27 -12.77
CA PHE A 166 -4.91 -5.36 -12.87
C PHE A 166 -3.63 -5.93 -12.28
N LEU A 167 -3.70 -6.67 -11.19
CA LEU A 167 -2.49 -7.11 -10.49
C LEU A 167 -1.89 -8.36 -11.12
N GLY A 168 -2.70 -9.11 -11.88
CA GLY A 168 -2.28 -10.22 -12.74
C GLY A 168 -1.66 -11.38 -11.94
N PRO A 169 -1.69 -12.61 -12.46
CA PRO A 169 -0.91 -13.67 -11.84
C PRO A 169 0.53 -13.50 -12.34
N ASP A 170 1.51 -13.34 -11.45
CA ASP A 170 2.78 -13.99 -11.76
C ASP A 170 2.48 -15.50 -11.81
N PRO A 171 2.72 -16.21 -12.93
CA PRO A 171 2.43 -17.64 -13.05
C PRO A 171 3.07 -18.49 -11.95
N SER A 172 4.14 -18.02 -11.32
CA SER A 172 4.83 -18.70 -10.22
C SER A 172 4.15 -18.53 -8.84
N LEU A 173 3.29 -17.52 -8.67
CA LEU A 173 2.63 -17.16 -7.41
C LEU A 173 1.13 -17.48 -7.37
N LYS A 174 0.57 -18.12 -8.40
CA LYS A 174 -0.87 -18.42 -8.47
C LYS A 174 -1.39 -19.28 -7.32
N ALA A 175 -0.54 -20.12 -6.73
CA ALA A 175 -0.86 -20.94 -5.54
C ALA A 175 -0.72 -20.19 -4.21
N LEU A 176 -0.09 -19.02 -4.23
CA LEU A 176 0.06 -18.13 -3.08
C LEU A 176 -1.10 -17.10 -3.04
N LEU A 177 -1.68 -16.79 -4.20
CA LEU A 177 -2.71 -15.77 -4.42
C LEU A 177 -4.13 -16.11 -3.95
N GLU A 178 -4.43 -17.35 -3.55
CA GLU A 178 -5.80 -17.75 -3.18
C GLU A 178 -6.27 -17.17 -1.82
N ASP A 179 -5.35 -16.62 -1.02
CA ASP A 179 -5.65 -16.10 0.34
C ASP A 179 -5.27 -14.61 0.55
N TYR A 180 -4.90 -13.85 -0.50
CA TYR A 180 -4.33 -12.51 -0.28
C TYR A 180 -5.34 -11.42 0.02
N GLN A 181 -4.93 -10.61 0.99
CA GLN A 181 -5.74 -9.66 1.70
C GLN A 181 -5.40 -8.23 1.25
N PHE A 182 -6.12 -7.73 0.25
CA PHE A 182 -5.94 -6.36 -0.24
C PHE A 182 -6.33 -5.33 0.82
N VAL A 183 -5.60 -4.23 0.91
CA VAL A 183 -5.97 -3.15 1.83
C VAL A 183 -6.43 -1.89 1.09
N MET A 184 -6.04 -1.70 -0.19
CA MET A 184 -6.41 -0.58 -1.07
C MET A 184 -6.44 0.76 -0.33
N VAL A 185 -5.25 1.34 -0.11
CA VAL A 185 -5.02 2.51 0.74
C VAL A 185 -4.95 3.83 -0.03
#